data_AF-A0A840US62-F1
#
_entry.id   AF-A0A840US62-F1
#
_cell.length_a   1.000
_cell.length_b   1.000
_cell.length_c   1.000
_cell.angle_alpha   90.00
_cell.angle_beta   90.00
_cell.angle_gamma   90.00
#
_symmetry.space_group_name_H-M   'P 1'
#
loop_
_entity.id
_entity.type
_entity.pdbx_description
1 polymer ?
#
loop_
_entity_poly.entity_id
_entity_poly.type
_entity_poly.pdbx_seq_one_letter_code
_entity_poly.pdbx_strand_id
1 'polypeptide(L)' 'MKVFMYKFARIVSFYPDHYSKTAGLGLYYDGDNWVYIHLKPNNTEDKIILACTHATVGCS' A
#
# COMPACT_ATOMS: atom_id res chain seq x y z
N MET A 1 6.20 -22.29 18.85
CA MET A 1 6.22 -21.18 17.88
C MET A 1 5.43 -20.02 18.47
N LYS A 2 6.06 -18.87 18.77
CA LYS A 2 5.34 -17.68 19.25
C LYS A 2 4.82 -16.91 18.04
N VAL A 3 3.51 -16.77 17.94
CA VAL A 3 2.88 -15.93 16.93
C VAL A 3 2.69 -14.55 17.55
N PHE A 4 3.31 -13.53 16.97
CA PHE A 4 3.04 -12.14 17.33
C PHE A 4 1.91 -11.62 16.46
N MET A 5 0.79 -11.25 17.08
CA MET A 5 -0.36 -10.67 16.40
C MET A 5 -0.39 -9.17 16.61
N TYR A 6 -0.57 -8.42 15.54
CA TYR A 6 -0.73 -6.97 15.56
C TYR A 6 -1.90 -6.55 14.67
N LYS A 7 -2.57 -5.47 15.04
CA LYS A 7 -3.66 -4.86 14.26
C LYS A 7 -3.38 -3.37 14.11
N PHE A 8 -3.41 -2.90 12.87
CA PHE A 8 -3.32 -1.48 12.57
C PHE A 8 -4.68 -0.98 12.08
N ALA A 9 -5.09 0.20 12.55
CA ALA A 9 -6.26 0.90 12.06
C ALA A 9 -5.91 2.39 11.94
N ARG A 10 -6.11 2.96 10.75
CA ARG A 10 -5.80 4.36 10.48
C ARG A 10 -6.81 4.91 9.48
N ILE A 11 -7.26 6.14 9.71
CA ILE A 11 -8.03 6.91 8.73
C ILE A 11 -7.03 7.72 7.90
N VAL A 12 -7.14 7.63 6.58
CA VAL A 12 -6.33 8.38 5.64
C VAL A 12 -7.26 9.20 4.75
N SER A 13 -7.16 10.53 4.85
CA SER A 13 -7.78 11.44 3.89
C SER A 13 -6.79 11.67 2.75
N PHE A 14 -7.22 11.45 1.51
CA PHE A 14 -6.34 11.44 0.34
C PHE A 14 -6.99 12.17 -0.83
N TYR A 15 -6.32 13.21 -1.32
CA TYR A 15 -6.77 14.09 -2.41
C TYR A 15 -5.63 14.25 -3.43
N PRO A 16 -5.37 13.24 -4.27
CA PRO A 16 -4.30 13.31 -5.26
C PRO A 16 -4.60 14.33 -6.34
N ASP A 17 -3.57 15.04 -6.77
CA ASP A 17 -3.58 15.95 -7.92
C ASP A 17 -2.96 15.32 -9.18
N HIS A 18 -2.48 14.08 -9.08
CA HIS A 18 -1.82 13.36 -10.15
C HIS A 18 -1.89 11.83 -9.94
N TYR A 19 -1.98 11.04 -11.03
CA TYR A 19 -2.15 9.58 -11.00
C TYR A 19 -1.06 8.81 -10.23
N SER A 20 0.16 9.38 -10.16
CA SER A 20 1.33 8.75 -9.54
C SER A 20 1.36 8.90 -8.01
N LYS A 21 0.45 9.69 -7.44
CA LYS A 21 0.38 9.87 -5.98
C LYS A 21 -0.33 8.67 -5.35
N THR A 22 0.18 8.21 -4.22
CA THR A 22 -0.45 7.17 -3.40
C THR A 22 -0.33 7.52 -1.92
N ALA A 23 -1.24 7.00 -1.09
CA ALA A 23 -1.15 7.14 0.37
C ALA A 23 -1.74 5.91 1.07
N GLY A 24 -1.07 5.40 2.10
CA GLY A 24 -1.48 4.15 2.72
C GLY A 24 -0.64 3.74 3.91
N LEU A 25 -0.65 2.44 4.18
CA LEU A 25 0.12 1.78 5.23
C LEU A 25 0.87 0.60 4.64
N GLY A 26 2.15 0.47 4.97
CA GLY A 26 2.98 -0.63 4.53
C GLY A 26 3.77 -1.27 5.66
N LEU A 27 4.02 -2.56 5.51
CA LEU A 27 5.04 -3.28 6.28
C LEU A 27 6.29 -3.31 5.40
N TYR A 28 7.38 -2.77 5.95
CA TYR A 28 8.62 -2.56 5.22
C TYR A 28 9.75 -3.25 5.97
N TYR A 29 10.46 -4.12 5.26
CA TYR A 29 11.70 -4.72 5.76
C TYR A 29 12.91 -4.06 5.09
N ASP A 30 12.94 -4.05 3.76
CA ASP A 30 13.93 -3.37 2.93
C ASP A 30 13.33 -2.94 1.58
N GLY A 31 14.16 -2.39 0.67
CA GLY A 31 13.70 -1.89 -0.63
C GLY A 31 13.04 -2.94 -1.53
N ASP A 32 13.33 -4.22 -1.28
CA ASP A 32 12.93 -5.36 -2.09
C ASP A 32 11.87 -6.24 -1.42
N ASN A 33 11.63 -6.05 -0.12
CA ASN A 33 10.73 -6.85 0.70
C ASN A 33 9.78 -5.95 1.48
N TRP A 34 8.62 -5.72 0.89
CA TRP A 34 7.58 -4.89 1.50
C TRP A 34 6.18 -5.23 0.97
N VAL A 35 5.16 -4.91 1.76
CA VAL A 35 3.75 -4.92 1.35
C VAL A 35 3.10 -3.59 1.71
N TYR A 36 2.29 -3.05 0.81
CA TYR A 36 1.73 -1.69 0.91
C TYR A 36 0.26 -1.68 0.49
N ILE A 37 -0.62 -1.50 1.47
CA ILE A 37 -2.06 -1.28 1.25
C ILE A 37 -2.29 0.23 1.16
N HIS A 38 -2.79 0.71 0.03
CA HIS A 38 -2.82 2.13 -0.25
C HIS A 38 -3.98 2.56 -1.14
N LEU A 39 -4.30 3.85 -1.06
CA LEU A 39 -5.20 4.56 -1.95
C LEU A 39 -4.41 5.09 -3.14
N LYS A 40 -4.99 4.93 -4.34
CA LYS A 40 -4.47 5.49 -5.60
C LYS A 40 -5.62 5.87 -6.53
N PRO A 41 -5.42 6.80 -7.47
CA PRO A 41 -6.31 6.95 -8.61
C PRO A 41 -6.41 5.64 -9.40
N ASN A 42 -7.60 5.34 -9.92
CA ASN A 42 -7.77 4.27 -10.91
C ASN A 42 -7.18 4.70 -12.28
N ASN A 43 -7.14 3.79 -13.25
CA ASN A 43 -6.48 4.02 -14.54
C ASN A 43 -7.11 5.15 -15.37
N THR A 44 -8.37 5.50 -15.09
CA THR A 44 -9.11 6.58 -15.74
C THR A 44 -9.11 7.88 -14.92
N GLU A 45 -8.43 7.89 -13.78
CA GLU A 45 -8.27 9.03 -12.85
C GLU A 45 -9.59 9.63 -12.30
N ASP A 46 -10.72 8.96 -12.48
CA ASP A 46 -12.04 9.43 -12.05
C ASP A 46 -12.40 8.99 -10.62
N LYS A 47 -11.68 8.01 -10.07
CA LYS A 47 -11.97 7.44 -8.75
C LYS A 47 -10.72 7.11 -7.96
N ILE A 48 -10.85 7.17 -6.64
CA ILE A 48 -9.86 6.63 -5.71
C ILE A 48 -10.23 5.19 -5.38
N ILE A 49 -9.26 4.28 -5.55
CA ILE A 49 -9.40 2.85 -5.27
C ILE A 49 -8.40 2.42 -4.19
N LEU A 50 -8.77 1.37 -3.46
CA LEU A 50 -7.87 0.66 -2.56
C LEU A 50 -7.10 -0.40 -3.34
N ALA A 51 -5.78 -0.43 -3.19
CA ALA A 51 -4.89 -1.39 -3.81
C ALA A 51 -3.94 -2.00 -2.77
N CYS A 52 -3.41 -3.18 -3.10
CA CYS A 52 -2.32 -3.82 -2.36
C CYS A 52 -1.20 -4.11 -3.35
N THR A 53 -0.02 -3.55 -3.10
CA THR A 53 1.20 -3.87 -3.86
C THR A 53 2.24 -4.43 -2.92
N HIS A 54 3.14 -5.25 -3.45
CA HIS A 54 4.25 -5.77 -2.69
C HIS A 54 5.48 -5.90 -3.59
N ALA A 55 6.66 -5.90 -2.97
CA ALA A 55 7.87 -6.38 -3.60
C ALA A 55 8.39 -7.58 -2.79
N THR A 56 8.91 -8.57 -3.50
CA THR A 56 9.69 -9.66 -2.93
C THR A 56 10.76 -10.00 -3.94
N VAL A 57 12.02 -10.01 -3.53
CA VAL A 57 13.10 -10.59 -4.35
C VAL A 57 13.07 -12.10 -4.15
N GLY A 58 12.91 -12.85 -5.24
CA GLY A 58 12.96 -14.33 -5.23
C GLY A 58 11.77 -15.09 -5.82
N CYS A 59 10.77 -14.42 -6.39
CA CYS A 59 9.73 -15.08 -7.19
C CYS A 59 9.76 -14.58 -8.64
N SER A 60 10.55 -15.27 -9.46
CA SER A 60 10.37 -15.39 -10.91
C SER A 60 9.15 -16.23 -11.24
#